data_AF-A0A553V3D1-F1
#
_entry.id   AF-A0A553V3D1-F1
#
_cell.length_a   1.000
_cell.length_b   1.000
_cell.length_c   1.000
_cell.angle_alpha   90.00
_cell.angle_beta   90.00
_cell.angle_gamma   90.00
#
_symmetry.space_group_name_H-M   'P 1'
#
loop_
_entity.id
_entity.type
_entity.pdbx_description
1 polymer ?
#
loop_
_entity_poly.entity_id
_entity_poly.type
_entity_poly.pdbx_seq_one_letter_code
_entity_poly.pdbx_strand_id
1 'polypeptide(L)'
;MQGTWEREAQEQGFLLGDLGMLTQIAGSVCYASKSSNLTINPKLEVLKCTIALNQEHNKFGNLQEGLKLEAHKLEAWEEHIQFDPACKDCFFFFQCMGRACVLKNYLSKSKKCPIVPKNAPFLVEKIRKQKEILRKAVSDGKNI
;
A
#
# COMPACT_ATOMS: atom_id res chain seq x y z
N MET A 1 13.29 15.02 15.70
CA MET A 1 14.29 14.17 15.02
C MET A 1 13.97 13.84 13.56
N GLN A 2 12.71 13.84 13.10
CA GLN A 2 12.38 13.54 11.69
C GLN A 2 12.99 14.50 10.64
N GLY A 3 13.34 15.74 11.03
CA GLY A 3 13.86 16.73 10.09
C GLY A 3 15.35 16.59 9.72
N THR A 4 16.16 15.84 10.48
CA THR A 4 17.61 15.75 10.24
C THR A 4 17.95 14.82 9.09
N TRP A 5 17.35 13.62 9.05
CA TRP A 5 17.64 12.62 8.00
C TRP A 5 17.02 12.97 6.65
N GLU A 6 15.81 13.54 6.65
CA GLU A 6 15.19 14.02 5.41
C GLU A 6 16.07 15.10 4.75
N ARG A 7 16.58 16.05 5.54
CA ARG A 7 17.45 17.12 5.04
C ARG A 7 18.77 16.56 4.51
N GLU A 8 19.40 15.66 5.26
CA GLU A 8 20.64 15.00 4.83
C GLU A 8 20.47 14.25 3.50
N ALA A 9 19.38 13.49 3.34
CA ALA A 9 19.08 12.80 2.08
C ALA A 9 18.84 13.80 0.93
N GLN A 10 18.19 14.93 1.20
CA GLN A 10 17.98 15.98 0.19
C GLN A 10 19.28 16.66 -0.24
N GLU A 11 20.19 16.93 0.71
CA GLU A 11 21.52 17.51 0.43
C GLU A 11 22.34 16.57 -0.45
N GLN A 12 22.15 15.26 -0.31
CA GLN A 12 22.75 14.24 -1.17
C GLN A 12 22.00 14.00 -2.49
N GLY A 13 20.90 14.71 -2.74
CA GLY A 13 20.14 14.65 -3.99
C GLY A 13 19.16 13.49 -4.12
N PHE A 14 18.84 12.79 -3.02
CA PHE A 14 17.78 11.77 -3.05
C PHE A 14 16.41 12.39 -3.31
N LEU A 15 15.56 11.65 -4.03
CA LEU A 15 14.15 11.99 -4.20
C LEU A 15 13.39 11.79 -2.89
N LEU A 16 12.32 12.57 -2.66
CA LEU A 16 11.48 12.46 -1.45
C LEU A 16 10.61 11.19 -1.43
N GLY A 17 10.68 10.36 -2.47
CA GLY A 17 9.92 9.13 -2.63
C GLY A 17 9.28 9.02 -4.01
N ASP A 18 8.61 7.90 -4.25
CA ASP A 18 7.86 7.64 -5.48
C ASP A 18 6.56 8.46 -5.49
N LEU A 19 6.51 9.49 -6.36
CA LEU A 19 5.29 10.27 -6.61
C LEU A 19 4.14 9.39 -7.10
N GLY A 20 4.44 8.29 -7.77
CA GLY A 20 3.46 7.32 -8.25
C GLY A 20 2.58 6.83 -7.11
N MET A 21 3.16 6.47 -5.96
CA MET A 21 2.38 6.01 -4.80
C MET A 21 1.38 7.05 -4.28
N LEU A 22 1.71 8.34 -4.41
CA LEU A 22 0.90 9.46 -3.91
C LEU A 22 -0.07 10.04 -4.95
N THR A 23 0.18 9.79 -6.24
CA THR A 23 -0.55 10.47 -7.33
C THR A 23 -1.19 9.51 -8.33
N GLN A 24 -0.73 8.27 -8.44
CA GLN A 24 -1.33 7.28 -9.31
C GLN A 24 -2.61 6.70 -8.71
N ILE A 25 -3.54 6.39 -9.61
CA ILE A 25 -4.69 5.56 -9.29
C ILE A 25 -4.18 4.21 -8.78
N ALA A 26 -4.74 3.78 -7.65
CA ALA A 26 -4.37 2.56 -6.94
C ALA A 26 -2.89 2.50 -6.47
N GLY A 27 -2.15 3.61 -6.47
CA GLY A 27 -0.74 3.66 -6.06
C GLY A 27 -0.48 3.27 -4.60
N SER A 28 -1.53 3.28 -3.77
CA SER A 28 -1.51 2.85 -2.37
C SER A 28 -2.37 1.59 -2.12
N VAL A 29 -2.75 0.84 -3.15
CA VAL A 29 -3.46 -0.44 -3.00
C VAL A 29 -2.47 -1.54 -2.63
N CYS A 30 -2.73 -2.24 -1.53
CA CYS A 30 -1.90 -3.36 -1.14
C CYS A 30 -2.13 -4.53 -2.09
N TYR A 31 -1.02 -5.15 -2.51
CA TYR A 31 -1.00 -6.33 -3.35
C TYR A 31 -1.85 -7.48 -2.76
N ALA A 32 -1.91 -7.61 -1.43
CA ALA A 32 -2.70 -8.65 -0.73
C ALA A 32 -4.22 -8.39 -0.78
N SER A 33 -4.63 -7.18 -1.16
CA SER A 33 -6.05 -6.79 -1.31
C SER A 33 -6.58 -7.07 -2.72
N LYS A 34 -5.73 -7.52 -3.63
CA LYS A 34 -6.12 -7.93 -4.99
C LYS A 34 -6.50 -9.41 -4.97
N SER A 35 -7.67 -9.78 -5.49
CA SER A 35 -8.14 -11.17 -5.52
C SER A 35 -7.15 -12.08 -6.25
N SER A 36 -6.65 -11.63 -7.40
CA SER A 36 -5.73 -12.35 -8.29
C SER A 36 -4.30 -12.52 -7.77
N ASN A 37 -3.99 -12.07 -6.54
CA ASN A 37 -2.64 -12.10 -6.03
C ASN A 37 -2.50 -13.05 -4.84
N LEU A 38 -1.56 -13.99 -4.95
CA LEU A 38 -1.25 -15.00 -3.96
C LEU A 38 0.27 -15.04 -3.80
N THR A 39 0.72 -15.27 -2.58
CA THR A 39 2.14 -15.53 -2.27
C THR A 39 2.30 -17.01 -1.96
N ILE A 40 3.39 -17.61 -2.42
CA ILE A 40 3.73 -18.99 -2.07
C ILE A 40 5.02 -18.94 -1.26
N ASN A 41 5.05 -19.61 -0.12
CA ASN A 41 6.27 -19.72 0.68
C ASN A 41 7.05 -21.02 0.36
N PRO A 42 8.28 -21.19 0.88
CA PRO A 42 9.08 -22.40 0.62
C PRO A 42 8.47 -23.72 1.11
N LYS A 43 7.47 -23.68 2.01
CA LYS A 43 6.72 -24.86 2.47
C LYS A 43 5.54 -25.21 1.55
N LEU A 44 5.43 -24.50 0.43
CA LEU A 44 4.33 -24.60 -0.53
C LEU A 44 2.98 -24.16 0.04
N GLU A 45 2.96 -23.42 1.16
CA GLU A 45 1.75 -22.79 1.68
C GLU A 45 1.38 -21.59 0.81
N VAL A 46 0.09 -21.49 0.47
CA VAL A 46 -0.47 -20.36 -0.27
C VAL A 46 -0.95 -19.30 0.71
N LEU A 47 -0.51 -18.06 0.53
CA LEU A 47 -0.71 -16.94 1.43
C LEU A 47 -1.26 -15.72 0.68
N LYS A 48 -1.74 -14.70 1.40
CA LYS A 48 -2.08 -13.38 0.81
C LYS A 48 -1.05 -12.31 1.12
N CYS A 49 -0.38 -12.38 2.26
CA CYS A 49 0.46 -11.28 2.77
C CYS A 49 1.83 -11.75 3.24
N THR A 50 2.89 -11.06 2.82
CA THR A 50 4.28 -11.42 3.20
C THR A 50 4.69 -10.96 4.59
N ILE A 51 3.87 -10.13 5.27
CA ILE A 51 4.18 -9.68 6.64
C ILE A 51 3.64 -10.63 7.71
N ALA A 52 2.83 -11.62 7.33
CA ALA A 52 2.16 -12.56 8.23
C ALA A 52 2.45 -14.03 7.86
N LEU A 53 3.70 -14.34 7.49
CA LEU A 53 4.08 -15.65 6.92
C LEU A 53 3.75 -16.85 7.80
N ASN A 54 3.85 -16.69 9.12
CA ASN A 54 3.67 -17.78 10.09
C ASN A 54 2.27 -17.78 10.73
N GLN A 55 1.33 -16.97 10.23
CA GLN A 55 0.03 -16.79 10.85
C GLN A 55 -1.03 -17.63 10.15
N GLU A 56 -1.79 -18.43 10.90
CA GLU A 56 -2.82 -19.33 10.34
C GLU A 56 -3.90 -18.62 9.54
N HIS A 57 -4.30 -17.42 9.97
CA HIS A 57 -5.28 -16.60 9.24
C HIS A 57 -4.78 -16.10 7.88
N ASN A 58 -3.47 -16.22 7.60
CA ASN A 58 -2.87 -15.84 6.33
C ASN A 58 -2.54 -17.07 5.46
N LYS A 59 -2.88 -18.29 5.90
CA LYS A 59 -2.76 -19.51 5.10
C LYS A 59 -4.08 -19.78 4.39
N PHE A 60 -4.05 -19.79 3.07
CA PHE A 60 -5.24 -19.93 2.20
C PHE A 60 -5.19 -21.22 1.39
N GLY A 61 -4.23 -22.10 1.61
CA GLY A 61 -4.07 -23.33 0.86
C GLY A 61 -2.65 -23.88 0.89
N ASN A 62 -2.44 -24.94 0.12
CA ASN A 62 -1.13 -25.58 -0.03
C ASN A 62 -1.01 -26.18 -1.44
N LEU A 63 0.21 -26.23 -2.00
CA LEU A 63 0.50 -26.76 -3.34
C LEU A 63 1.09 -28.18 -3.36
N GLN A 64 1.31 -28.83 -2.21
CA GLN A 64 1.92 -30.17 -2.11
C GLN A 64 1.17 -31.22 -2.94
N GLU A 65 -0.15 -31.11 -3.04
CA GLU A 65 -1.02 -32.02 -3.81
C GLU A 65 -1.71 -31.30 -4.99
N GLY A 66 -1.12 -30.21 -5.49
CA GLY A 66 -1.75 -29.27 -6.41
C GLY A 66 -2.47 -28.12 -5.70
N LEU A 67 -2.98 -27.15 -6.47
CA LEU A 67 -3.60 -25.94 -5.90
C LEU A 67 -4.94 -26.25 -5.24
N LYS A 68 -4.95 -26.32 -3.91
CA LYS A 68 -6.17 -26.40 -3.08
C LYS A 68 -6.30 -25.13 -2.25
N LEU A 69 -7.25 -24.26 -2.61
CA LEU A 69 -7.54 -23.02 -1.90
C LEU A 69 -8.68 -23.20 -0.90
N GLU A 70 -8.55 -22.56 0.25
CA GLU A 70 -9.60 -22.45 1.27
C GLU A 70 -10.56 -21.30 0.90
N ALA A 71 -11.61 -21.63 0.13
CA ALA A 71 -12.58 -20.64 -0.38
C ALA A 71 -13.17 -19.75 0.73
N HIS A 72 -13.59 -20.34 1.85
CA HIS A 72 -14.17 -19.62 2.98
C HIS A 72 -13.22 -18.55 3.57
N LYS A 73 -11.90 -18.79 3.56
CA LYS A 73 -10.92 -17.79 4.00
C LYS A 73 -10.79 -16.66 3.00
N LEU A 74 -10.80 -16.97 1.71
CA LEU A 74 -10.75 -15.96 0.65
C LEU A 74 -11.97 -15.04 0.72
N GLU A 75 -13.17 -15.61 0.89
CA GLU A 75 -14.41 -14.87 1.09
C GLU A 75 -14.32 -13.94 2.32
N ALA A 76 -13.92 -14.48 3.47
CA ALA A 76 -13.74 -13.67 4.69
C ALA A 76 -12.71 -12.54 4.49
N TRP A 77 -11.64 -12.79 3.73
CA TRP A 77 -10.65 -11.76 3.40
C TRP A 77 -11.22 -10.67 2.48
N GLU A 78 -12.10 -11.04 1.55
CA GLU A 78 -12.77 -10.14 0.62
C GLU A 78 -13.80 -9.21 1.29
N GLU A 79 -14.34 -9.59 2.44
CA GLU A 79 -15.18 -8.70 3.25
C GLU A 79 -14.40 -7.45 3.73
N HIS A 80 -13.09 -7.59 3.95
CA HIS A 80 -12.25 -6.52 4.49
C HIS A 80 -11.65 -5.56 3.42
N ILE A 81 -11.96 -5.79 2.14
CA ILE A 81 -11.56 -4.92 1.02
C ILE A 81 -12.73 -4.11 0.44
N GLN A 82 -13.93 -4.24 0.99
CA GLN A 82 -15.11 -3.50 0.56
C GLN A 82 -14.97 -2.00 0.82
N PHE A 83 -15.68 -1.19 0.03
CA PHE A 83 -15.70 0.26 0.21
C PHE A 83 -16.43 0.63 1.51
N ASP A 84 -15.92 1.67 2.17
CA ASP A 84 -16.50 2.20 3.40
C ASP A 84 -17.20 3.53 3.07
N PRO A 85 -18.39 3.83 3.62
CA PRO A 85 -19.07 5.11 3.40
C PRO A 85 -18.20 6.34 3.68
N ALA A 86 -17.29 6.27 4.65
CA ALA A 86 -16.34 7.35 4.96
C ALA A 86 -15.36 7.65 3.83
N CYS A 87 -15.25 6.77 2.82
CA CYS A 87 -14.39 6.98 1.66
C CYS A 87 -15.00 7.94 0.62
N LYS A 88 -16.31 8.21 0.66
CA LYS A 88 -17.02 9.00 -0.37
C LYS A 88 -16.42 10.40 -0.57
N ASP A 89 -16.03 11.04 0.53
CA ASP A 89 -15.50 12.41 0.54
C ASP A 89 -13.98 12.44 0.80
N CYS A 90 -13.31 11.29 0.69
CA CYS A 90 -11.89 11.17 1.00
C CYS A 90 -11.01 11.64 -0.17
N PHE A 91 -10.19 12.67 0.06
CA PHE A 91 -9.27 13.22 -0.95
C PHE A 91 -8.22 12.21 -1.47
N PHE A 92 -7.98 11.12 -0.73
CA PHE A 92 -7.00 10.08 -1.06
C PHE A 92 -7.64 8.79 -1.58
N PHE A 93 -8.93 8.85 -1.93
CA PHE A 93 -9.69 7.68 -2.35
C PHE A 93 -9.08 7.00 -3.59
N PHE A 94 -8.75 7.74 -4.64
CA PHE A 94 -8.24 7.13 -5.88
C PHE A 94 -6.89 6.44 -5.71
N GLN A 95 -6.05 6.89 -4.77
CA GLN A 95 -4.76 6.29 -4.48
C GLN A 95 -4.92 4.99 -3.70
N CYS A 96 -5.77 4.97 -2.68
CA CYS A 96 -5.92 3.80 -1.81
C CYS A 96 -7.02 2.83 -2.24
N MET A 97 -8.06 3.32 -2.93
CA MET A 97 -9.30 2.61 -3.29
C MET A 97 -9.97 1.91 -2.11
N GLY A 98 -9.75 2.38 -0.88
CA GLY A 98 -10.14 1.67 0.35
C GLY A 98 -9.42 0.32 0.54
N ARG A 99 -8.35 0.02 -0.19
CA ARG A 99 -7.69 -1.29 -0.26
C ARG A 99 -6.21 -1.22 0.15
N ALA A 100 -5.89 -0.32 1.08
CA ALA A 100 -4.51 -0.04 1.45
C ALA A 100 -3.84 -1.13 2.29
N CYS A 101 -4.55 -1.78 3.20
CA CYS A 101 -4.03 -2.93 3.94
C CYS A 101 -5.16 -3.80 4.47
N VAL A 102 -5.51 -4.84 3.71
CA VAL A 102 -6.52 -5.82 4.10
C VAL A 102 -6.18 -6.57 5.39
N LEU A 103 -4.90 -6.92 5.63
CA LEU A 103 -4.52 -7.59 6.88
C LEU A 103 -4.84 -6.74 8.11
N LYS A 104 -4.55 -5.43 8.07
CA LYS A 104 -4.90 -4.52 9.18
C LYS A 104 -6.40 -4.45 9.38
N ASN A 105 -7.18 -4.40 8.29
CA ASN A 105 -8.64 -4.38 8.37
C ASN A 105 -9.19 -5.69 8.97
N TYR A 106 -8.66 -6.84 8.53
CA TYR A 106 -9.00 -8.17 9.01
C TYR A 106 -8.77 -8.30 10.51
N LEU A 107 -7.55 -7.99 10.98
CA LEU A 107 -7.17 -8.12 12.39
C LEU A 107 -7.96 -7.15 13.31
N SER A 108 -8.17 -5.92 12.85
CA SER A 108 -8.83 -4.89 13.65
C SER A 108 -10.35 -4.84 13.48
N LYS A 109 -10.91 -5.68 12.60
CA LYS A 109 -12.34 -5.70 12.21
C LYS A 109 -12.91 -4.31 11.89
N SER A 110 -12.06 -3.41 11.40
CA SER A 110 -12.42 -2.01 11.13
C SER A 110 -11.56 -1.45 10.01
N LYS A 111 -12.07 -0.44 9.30
CA LYS A 111 -11.34 0.20 8.21
C LYS A 111 -10.15 0.99 8.76
N LYS A 112 -8.94 0.70 8.26
CA LYS A 112 -7.72 1.47 8.57
C LYS A 112 -7.23 2.21 7.32
N CYS A 113 -7.24 3.54 7.41
CA CYS A 113 -6.71 4.39 6.34
C CYS A 113 -5.17 4.36 6.32
N PRO A 114 -4.54 4.42 5.13
CA PRO A 114 -3.08 4.53 5.01
C PRO A 114 -2.55 5.89 5.46
N ILE A 115 -3.43 6.89 5.51
CA ILE A 115 -3.14 8.26 5.89
C ILE A 115 -4.11 8.70 6.99
N VAL A 116 -3.68 9.66 7.79
CA VAL A 116 -4.60 10.38 8.69
C VAL A 116 -5.20 11.55 7.91
N PRO A 117 -6.53 11.72 7.83
CA PRO A 117 -7.15 12.75 7.00
C PRO A 117 -6.64 14.17 7.26
N LYS A 118 -6.32 14.50 8.52
CA LYS A 118 -5.72 15.80 8.91
C LYS A 118 -4.36 16.10 8.26
N ASN A 119 -3.71 15.09 7.67
CA ASN A 119 -2.41 15.24 7.01
C ASN A 119 -2.54 15.63 5.53
N ALA A 120 -3.76 15.87 5.01
CA ALA A 120 -3.94 16.27 3.60
C ALA A 120 -3.07 17.47 3.19
N PRO A 121 -3.00 18.58 3.96
CA PRO A 121 -2.16 19.71 3.59
C PRO A 121 -0.68 19.35 3.53
N PHE A 122 -0.22 18.51 4.46
CA PHE A 122 1.16 18.03 4.49
C PHE A 122 1.51 17.18 3.26
N LEU A 123 0.61 16.29 2.84
CA LEU A 123 0.81 15.47 1.63
C LEU A 123 0.85 16.33 0.36
N VAL A 124 -0.03 17.31 0.25
CA VAL A 124 -0.03 18.27 -0.86
C VAL A 124 1.31 19.01 -0.93
N GLU A 125 1.82 19.48 0.21
CA GLU A 125 3.10 20.19 0.26
C GLU A 125 4.28 19.30 -0.14
N LYS A 126 4.31 18.04 0.31
CA LYS A 126 5.35 17.08 -0.10
C LYS A 126 5.30 16.79 -1.60
N ILE A 127 4.10 16.64 -2.19
CA ILE A 127 3.92 16.45 -3.64
C ILE A 127 4.42 17.69 -4.40
N ARG A 128 4.07 18.90 -3.95
CA ARG A 128 4.52 20.16 -4.56
C ARG A 128 6.04 20.25 -4.59
N LYS A 129 6.67 20.03 -3.43
CA LYS A 129 8.13 20.08 -3.28
C LYS A 129 8.85 19.05 -4.16
N GLN A 130 8.35 17.82 -4.24
CA GLN A 130 8.93 16.78 -5.10
C GLN A 130 8.79 17.12 -6.59
N LYS A 131 7.67 17.72 -7.01
CA LYS A 131 7.52 18.21 -8.41
C LYS A 131 8.55 19.29 -8.75
N GLU A 132 8.87 20.18 -7.82
CA GLU A 132 9.91 21.21 -8.02
C GLU A 132 11.30 20.60 -8.17
N ILE A 133 11.64 19.62 -7.33
CA ILE A 133 12.90 18.87 -7.42
C ILE A 133 13.04 18.17 -8.78
N LEU A 134 11.98 17.47 -9.23
CA LEU A 134 11.98 16.80 -10.53
C LEU A 134 12.09 17.78 -11.69
N ARG A 135 11.35 18.90 -11.67
CA ARG A 135 11.48 19.94 -12.69
C ARG A 135 12.91 20.47 -12.78
N LYS A 136 13.54 20.77 -11.65
CA LYS A 136 14.93 21.24 -11.62
C LYS A 136 15.88 20.18 -12.20
N ALA A 137 15.74 18.93 -11.79
CA ALA A 137 16.58 17.85 -12.28
C ALA A 137 16.42 17.61 -13.80
N VAL A 138 15.21 17.76 -14.36
CA VAL A 138 14.98 17.73 -15.81
C VAL A 138 15.66 18.93 -16.49
N SER A 139 15.51 20.14 -15.95
CA SER A 139 16.20 21.34 -16.45
C SER A 139 17.73 21.21 -16.42
N ASP A 140 18.26 20.51 -15.41
CA ASP A 140 19.69 20.23 -15.25
C ASP A 140 20.18 19.06 -16.15
N GLY A 141 19.31 18.53 -17.03
CA GLY A 141 19.65 17.48 -17.99
C GLY A 141 19.79 16.07 -17.39
N LYS A 142 19.31 15.84 -16.16
CA LYS A 142 19.30 14.51 -15.57
C LYS A 142 18.23 13.64 -16.22
N ASN A 143 18.58 12.40 -16.53
CA ASN A 143 17.62 11.38 -16.96
C ASN A 143 16.99 10.78 -15.70
N ILE A 144 15.71 11.07 -15.46
CA ILE A 144 14.95 10.71 -14.23
C ILE A 144 13.75 9.86 -14.59
#